data_AF-A0A521IRB3-F1
#
_entry.id   AF-A0A521IRB3-F1
#
_cell.length_a   1.000
_cell.length_b   1.000
_cell.length_c   1.000
_cell.angle_alpha   90.00
_cell.angle_beta   90.00
_cell.angle_gamma   90.00
#
_symmetry.space_group_name_H-M   'P 1'
#
loop_
_entity.id
_entity.type
_entity.pdbx_description
1 polymer ?
#
loop_
_entity_poly.entity_id
_entity_poly.type
_entity_poly.pdbx_seq_one_letter_code
_entity_poly.pdbx_strand_id
1 'polypeptide(L)'
;MNQMLALQPFVLLYEGTQRDAKTGAGVVENSLANYHYCARFTLTGSTEIGRIELEIDKDGTGADLVVQIRQGMVPGSGNDGTLLKQVVVPKEFIPTSRTYWSIPVGLTGLTSGGQYWLVVVRAGDATNKLDWVGESSQDVNYPAYYRAGDSGAWTANNALHFRVYSGASGDLRHSIYAGTGYTTVEYSGEVISKVYRYLPPADGPDGGIRDVLTYNWSGEYLIGGDV
;
A
#
# COMPACT_ATOMS: atom_id res chain seq x y z
N MET A 1 3.86 -3.85 -37.79
CA MET A 1 4.57 -3.53 -36.54
C MET A 1 3.75 -4.13 -35.41
N ASN A 2 4.26 -5.14 -34.70
CA ASN A 2 3.51 -5.84 -33.66
C ASN A 2 3.25 -4.91 -32.47
N GLN A 3 1.98 -4.60 -32.20
CA GLN A 3 1.55 -3.75 -31.08
C GLN A 3 1.96 -4.32 -29.69
N MET A 4 2.38 -5.59 -29.62
CA MET A 4 2.82 -6.24 -28.38
C MET A 4 4.21 -5.84 -27.86
N LEU A 5 5.01 -5.08 -28.62
CA LEU A 5 6.36 -4.64 -28.21
C LEU A 5 6.46 -3.13 -28.02
N ALA A 6 5.32 -2.43 -27.88
CA ALA A 6 5.35 -1.02 -27.52
C ALA A 6 5.78 -0.88 -26.05
N LEU A 7 6.82 -0.07 -25.81
CA LEU A 7 7.20 0.38 -24.47
C LEU A 7 5.96 0.94 -23.76
N GLN A 8 5.55 0.27 -22.70
CA GLN A 8 4.48 0.76 -21.86
C GLN A 8 5.01 1.90 -21.00
N PRO A 9 4.20 2.94 -20.72
CA PRO A 9 4.55 3.93 -19.72
C PRO A 9 4.91 3.25 -18.41
N PHE A 10 6.03 3.66 -17.82
CA PHE A 10 6.49 3.15 -16.54
C PHE A 10 6.90 4.30 -15.62
N VAL A 11 6.87 4.02 -14.31
CA VAL A 11 7.30 4.91 -13.25
C VAL A 11 8.23 4.15 -12.32
N LEU A 12 9.36 4.75 -11.94
CA LEU A 12 10.28 4.19 -10.96
C LEU A 12 10.09 4.93 -9.63
N LEU A 13 9.97 4.18 -8.54
CA LEU A 13 9.70 4.70 -7.21
C LEU A 13 10.83 4.25 -6.29
N TYR A 14 11.46 5.20 -5.62
CA TYR A 14 12.63 4.96 -4.76
C TYR A 14 12.21 4.98 -3.28
N GLU A 15 13.16 4.73 -2.38
CA GLU A 15 12.95 4.85 -0.94
C GLU A 15 12.33 6.20 -0.58
N GLY A 16 12.85 7.26 -1.17
CA GLY A 16 12.30 8.60 -1.04
C GLY A 16 12.46 9.17 0.37
N THR A 17 11.80 10.31 0.59
CA THR A 17 11.74 11.02 1.86
C THR A 17 10.38 10.80 2.50
N GLN A 18 10.35 10.41 3.78
CA GLN A 18 9.10 10.33 4.54
C GLN A 18 8.49 11.73 4.71
N ARG A 19 7.23 11.89 4.33
CA ARG A 19 6.49 13.16 4.41
C ARG A 19 5.53 13.23 5.58
N ASP A 20 4.96 12.09 5.95
CA ASP A 20 4.09 11.97 7.12
C ASP A 20 4.07 10.51 7.57
N ALA A 21 3.75 10.29 8.85
CA ALA A 21 3.61 8.96 9.41
C ALA A 21 2.83 8.98 10.72
N LYS A 22 2.04 7.93 10.94
CA LYS A 22 1.65 7.50 12.28
C LYS A 22 2.35 6.18 12.57
N THR A 23 3.20 6.17 13.59
CA THR A 23 3.90 4.97 14.08
C THR A 23 3.74 4.88 15.60
N GLY A 24 4.15 3.75 16.17
CA GLY A 24 4.07 3.53 17.61
C GLY A 24 4.34 2.07 17.98
N ALA A 25 3.73 1.63 19.08
CA ALA A 25 3.89 0.28 19.61
C ALA A 25 3.07 -0.77 18.82
N GLY A 26 1.96 -0.34 18.19
CA GLY A 26 1.15 -1.21 17.33
C GLY A 26 0.47 -2.30 18.14
N VAL A 27 -0.28 -1.95 19.19
CA VAL A 27 -0.83 -2.91 20.15
C VAL A 27 -2.24 -3.41 19.80
N VAL A 28 -2.83 -2.91 18.72
CA VAL A 28 -4.17 -3.31 18.25
C VAL A 28 -4.16 -3.69 16.78
N GLU A 29 -4.70 -4.86 16.47
CA GLU A 29 -5.01 -5.32 15.13
C GLU A 29 -6.44 -4.94 14.75
N ASN A 30 -6.58 -4.19 13.65
CA ASN A 30 -7.87 -3.77 13.13
C ASN A 30 -8.24 -4.62 11.92
N SER A 31 -9.18 -5.54 12.13
CA SER A 31 -9.53 -6.55 11.13
C SER A 31 -10.21 -5.99 9.89
N LEU A 32 -9.59 -6.21 8.73
CA LEU A 32 -10.13 -5.85 7.42
C LEU A 32 -11.19 -6.83 6.90
N ALA A 33 -11.58 -7.85 7.67
CA ALA A 33 -12.62 -8.79 7.25
C ALA A 33 -14.01 -8.12 7.18
N ASN A 34 -14.32 -7.29 8.18
CA ASN A 34 -15.67 -6.75 8.37
C ASN A 34 -15.79 -5.26 8.06
N TYR A 35 -14.68 -4.53 8.13
CA TYR A 35 -14.67 -3.08 8.12
C TYR A 35 -13.68 -2.52 7.11
N HIS A 36 -14.11 -1.49 6.40
CA HIS A 36 -13.22 -0.56 5.72
C HIS A 36 -12.58 0.34 6.78
N TYR A 37 -11.33 0.75 6.58
CA TYR A 37 -10.67 1.70 7.46
C TYR A 37 -10.14 2.89 6.67
N CYS A 38 -10.08 4.04 7.31
CA CYS A 38 -9.37 5.19 6.76
C CYS A 38 -8.53 5.90 7.82
N ALA A 39 -7.43 6.49 7.38
CA ALA A 39 -6.54 7.32 8.19
C ALA A 39 -6.15 8.57 7.41
N ARG A 40 -6.16 9.73 8.07
CA ARG A 40 -5.75 11.00 7.46
C ARG A 40 -4.23 11.18 7.55
N PHE A 41 -3.65 11.77 6.51
CA PHE A 41 -2.29 12.28 6.50
C PHE A 41 -2.22 13.68 5.88
N THR A 42 -1.14 14.40 6.14
CA THR A 42 -0.86 15.73 5.58
C THR A 42 0.40 15.68 4.73
N LEU A 43 0.29 15.99 3.44
CA LEU A 43 1.43 15.92 2.52
C LEU A 43 2.28 17.19 2.57
N THR A 44 3.15 17.33 3.56
CA THR A 44 3.98 18.54 3.71
C THR A 44 5.25 18.49 2.84
N GLY A 45 5.52 19.56 2.10
CA GLY A 45 6.76 19.71 1.34
C GLY A 45 6.86 18.82 0.09
N SER A 46 5.72 18.34 -0.42
CA SER A 46 5.65 17.50 -1.62
C SER A 46 4.35 17.75 -2.39
N THR A 47 4.38 17.56 -3.70
CA THR A 47 3.22 17.57 -4.60
C THR A 47 2.97 16.20 -5.23
N GLU A 48 3.63 15.18 -4.69
CA GLU A 48 3.57 13.80 -5.14
C GLU A 48 3.70 12.81 -3.97
N ILE A 49 3.25 11.59 -4.20
CA ILE A 49 3.42 10.42 -3.34
C ILE A 49 4.00 9.31 -4.20
N GLY A 50 5.21 8.87 -3.86
CA GLY A 50 5.86 7.76 -4.54
C GLY A 50 5.27 6.44 -4.06
N ARG A 51 5.34 6.19 -2.76
CA ARG A 51 4.89 4.96 -2.11
C ARG A 51 4.37 5.27 -0.72
N ILE A 52 3.64 4.31 -0.17
CA ILE A 52 3.24 4.31 1.24
C ILE A 52 3.73 3.01 1.89
N GLU A 53 3.72 3.00 3.21
CA GLU A 53 3.82 1.77 3.99
C GLU A 53 2.65 1.70 4.96
N LEU A 54 2.09 0.51 5.13
CA LEU A 54 1.11 0.20 6.17
C LEU A 54 1.72 -0.87 7.09
N GLU A 55 1.57 -0.73 8.41
CA GLU A 55 1.92 -1.83 9.32
C GLU A 55 0.77 -2.84 9.33
N ILE A 56 1.00 -3.99 8.72
CA ILE A 56 -0.02 -5.00 8.49
C ILE A 56 0.55 -6.40 8.70
N ASP A 57 -0.36 -7.33 8.91
CA ASP A 57 -0.12 -8.76 8.91
C ASP A 57 -1.30 -9.52 8.30
N LYS A 58 -1.09 -10.83 8.16
CA LYS A 58 -1.98 -11.73 7.46
C LYS A 58 -2.34 -12.91 8.34
N ASP A 59 -3.65 -13.10 8.53
CA ASP A 59 -4.22 -14.30 9.10
C ASP A 59 -4.63 -15.29 8.01
N GLY A 60 -4.41 -16.58 8.29
CA GLY A 60 -4.74 -17.66 7.36
C GLY A 60 -4.05 -17.46 6.00
N THR A 61 -4.82 -17.56 4.92
CA THR A 61 -4.30 -17.29 3.56
C THR A 61 -4.36 -15.81 3.17
N GLY A 62 -4.97 -14.96 4.01
CA GLY A 62 -5.22 -13.55 3.73
C GLY A 62 -6.22 -13.28 2.61
N ALA A 63 -6.33 -12.00 2.27
CA ALA A 63 -7.08 -11.49 1.13
C ALA A 63 -6.28 -10.38 0.45
N ASP A 64 -6.58 -10.09 -0.82
CA ASP A 64 -5.91 -9.01 -1.54
C ASP A 64 -6.22 -7.68 -0.85
N LEU A 65 -5.17 -6.87 -0.66
CA LEU A 65 -5.30 -5.55 -0.05
C LEU A 65 -5.67 -4.55 -1.13
N VAL A 66 -6.73 -3.77 -0.92
CA VAL A 66 -7.08 -2.66 -1.81
C VAL A 66 -6.91 -1.35 -1.05
N VAL A 67 -5.92 -0.55 -1.47
CA VAL A 67 -5.63 0.75 -0.87
C VAL A 67 -6.00 1.87 -1.82
N GLN A 68 -6.67 2.87 -1.28
CA GLN A 68 -7.11 4.06 -1.99
C GLN A 68 -6.47 5.30 -1.37
N ILE A 69 -6.15 6.27 -2.21
CA ILE A 69 -5.85 7.64 -1.78
C ILE A 69 -7.04 8.51 -2.19
N ARG A 70 -7.60 9.21 -1.21
CA ARG A 70 -8.77 10.07 -1.38
C ARG A 70 -8.51 11.49 -0.89
N GLN A 71 -9.24 12.44 -1.46
CA GLN A 71 -9.21 13.84 -1.05
C GLN A 71 -10.62 14.30 -0.66
N GLY A 72 -10.69 15.16 0.36
CA GLY A 72 -11.95 15.81 0.74
C GLY A 72 -12.97 14.89 1.41
N MET A 73 -12.53 13.77 2.00
CA MET A 73 -13.44 12.95 2.82
C MET A 73 -13.93 13.75 4.03
N VAL A 74 -15.19 13.53 4.39
CA VAL A 74 -15.81 14.01 5.63
C VAL A 74 -16.43 12.79 6.33
N PRO A 75 -15.64 12.03 7.11
CA PRO A 75 -16.06 10.73 7.65
C PRO A 75 -17.38 10.79 8.44
N GLY A 76 -17.57 11.84 9.26
CA GLY A 76 -18.75 11.99 10.10
C GLY A 76 -20.08 12.17 9.35
N SER A 77 -20.06 12.65 8.11
CA SER A 77 -21.25 12.74 7.25
C SER A 77 -21.34 11.60 6.23
N GLY A 78 -20.37 10.68 6.22
CA GLY A 78 -20.29 9.60 5.25
C GLY A 78 -19.86 10.03 3.85
N ASN A 79 -19.32 11.24 3.69
CA ASN A 79 -18.78 11.70 2.41
C ASN A 79 -17.40 11.09 2.16
N ASP A 80 -17.31 10.23 1.15
CA ASP A 80 -16.08 9.51 0.78
C ASP A 80 -15.14 10.32 -0.13
N GLY A 81 -15.48 11.58 -0.43
CA GLY A 81 -14.64 12.49 -1.22
C GLY A 81 -14.30 11.95 -2.61
N THR A 82 -13.23 12.48 -3.20
CA THR A 82 -12.76 12.09 -4.53
C THR A 82 -11.68 11.01 -4.43
N LEU A 83 -11.84 9.92 -5.18
CA LEU A 83 -10.79 8.91 -5.37
C LEU A 83 -9.70 9.45 -6.29
N LEU A 84 -8.46 9.48 -5.82
CA LEU A 84 -7.30 9.93 -6.59
C LEU A 84 -6.47 8.78 -7.15
N LYS A 85 -6.31 7.70 -6.37
CA LYS A 85 -5.56 6.51 -6.76
C LYS A 85 -6.12 5.28 -6.05
N GLN A 86 -6.11 4.14 -6.73
CA GLN A 86 -6.34 2.82 -6.14
C GLN A 86 -5.18 1.89 -6.51
N VAL A 87 -4.75 1.07 -5.56
CA VAL A 87 -3.69 0.07 -5.71
C VAL A 87 -4.19 -1.23 -5.09
N VAL A 88 -4.02 -2.34 -5.82
CA VAL A 88 -4.28 -3.69 -5.33
C VAL A 88 -2.95 -4.33 -4.99
N VAL A 89 -2.83 -4.96 -3.83
CA VAL A 89 -1.67 -5.77 -3.46
C VAL A 89 -2.09 -7.21 -3.25
N PRO A 90 -1.53 -8.16 -4.04
CA PRO A 90 -1.79 -9.58 -3.86
C PRO A 90 -1.47 -10.07 -2.45
N LYS A 91 -2.37 -10.89 -1.89
CA LYS A 91 -2.21 -11.50 -0.57
C LYS A 91 -0.97 -12.37 -0.42
N GLU A 92 -0.45 -12.90 -1.53
CA GLU A 92 0.79 -13.67 -1.58
C GLU A 92 2.01 -12.84 -1.17
N PHE A 93 1.93 -11.51 -1.32
CA PHE A 93 3.04 -10.61 -1.02
C PHE A 93 3.03 -10.16 0.45
N ILE A 94 1.87 -10.22 1.10
CA ILE A 94 1.71 -9.74 2.46
C ILE A 94 2.26 -10.80 3.44
N PRO A 95 3.17 -10.40 4.35
CA PRO A 95 3.77 -11.31 5.32
C PRO A 95 2.76 -11.74 6.39
N THR A 96 3.01 -12.90 7.00
CA THR A 96 2.20 -13.46 8.10
C THR A 96 2.42 -12.74 9.41
N SER A 97 3.60 -12.14 9.61
CA SER A 97 3.92 -11.41 10.83
C SER A 97 3.91 -9.92 10.57
N ARG A 98 3.48 -9.19 11.59
CA ARG A 98 3.39 -7.73 11.56
C ARG A 98 4.66 -7.07 11.08
N THR A 99 4.55 -6.28 10.02
CA THR A 99 5.62 -5.42 9.53
C THR A 99 5.06 -4.30 8.66
N TYR A 100 5.91 -3.30 8.38
CA TYR A 100 5.59 -2.26 7.39
C TYR A 100 5.73 -2.84 5.98
N TRP A 101 4.61 -2.99 5.28
CA TRP A 101 4.60 -3.41 3.90
C TRP A 101 4.52 -2.20 2.96
N SER A 102 5.41 -2.12 1.96
CA SER A 102 5.46 -0.98 1.04
C SER A 102 4.60 -1.18 -0.20
N ILE A 103 3.81 -0.16 -0.54
CA ILE A 103 2.79 -0.17 -1.58
C ILE A 103 3.10 0.93 -2.62
N PRO A 104 3.21 0.60 -3.91
CA PRO A 104 3.54 1.57 -4.96
C PRO A 104 2.33 2.44 -5.31
N VAL A 105 2.49 3.76 -5.23
CA VAL A 105 1.40 4.71 -5.47
C VAL A 105 1.62 5.48 -6.78
N GLY A 106 2.77 6.14 -6.92
CA GLY A 106 3.13 6.95 -8.10
C GLY A 106 2.06 7.99 -8.46
N LEU A 107 1.65 8.82 -7.48
CA LEU A 107 0.62 9.85 -7.64
C LEU A 107 1.25 11.24 -7.62
N THR A 108 0.96 12.06 -8.63
CA THR A 108 1.45 13.44 -8.76
C THR A 108 0.29 14.44 -8.85
N GLY A 109 0.59 15.74 -8.86
CA GLY A 109 -0.43 16.79 -8.97
C GLY A 109 -1.15 17.11 -7.66
N LEU A 110 -0.57 16.72 -6.53
CA LEU A 110 -1.08 17.01 -5.19
C LEU A 110 -0.62 18.39 -4.71
N THR A 111 -1.33 18.93 -3.73
CA THR A 111 -0.96 20.18 -3.05
C THR A 111 -0.15 19.90 -1.79
N SER A 112 1.00 20.57 -1.66
CA SER A 112 1.81 20.56 -0.44
C SER A 112 1.04 21.20 0.73
N GLY A 113 1.05 20.56 1.89
CA GLY A 113 0.23 20.92 3.05
C GLY A 113 -1.23 20.44 2.94
N GLY A 114 -1.62 19.81 1.84
CA GLY A 114 -2.95 19.25 1.66
C GLY A 114 -3.20 18.03 2.56
N GLN A 115 -4.45 17.88 3.01
CA GLN A 115 -4.91 16.70 3.75
C GLN A 115 -5.54 15.69 2.80
N TYR A 116 -5.11 14.43 2.95
CA TYR A 116 -5.57 13.30 2.16
C TYR A 116 -5.85 12.12 3.09
N TRP A 117 -6.49 11.10 2.52
CA TRP A 117 -6.93 9.92 3.27
C TRP A 117 -6.39 8.67 2.61
N LEU A 118 -5.76 7.82 3.41
CA LEU A 118 -5.55 6.42 3.08
C LEU A 118 -6.84 5.69 3.44
N VAL A 119 -7.42 4.96 2.49
CA VAL A 119 -8.58 4.10 2.74
C VAL A 119 -8.20 2.69 2.34
N VAL A 120 -8.38 1.75 3.26
CA VAL A 120 -8.23 0.32 2.97
C VAL A 120 -9.62 -0.27 2.92
N VAL A 121 -9.94 -0.84 1.77
CA VAL A 121 -11.22 -1.50 1.52
C VAL A 121 -11.19 -2.86 2.19
N ARG A 122 -12.27 -3.20 2.90
CA ARG A 122 -12.42 -4.50 3.57
C ARG A 122 -12.36 -5.64 2.56
N ALA A 123 -11.76 -6.75 2.96
CA ALA A 123 -11.67 -7.97 2.17
C ALA A 123 -11.45 -9.19 3.07
N GLY A 124 -11.78 -10.37 2.54
CA GLY A 124 -11.59 -11.62 3.24
C GLY A 124 -12.74 -12.00 4.17
N ASP A 125 -12.45 -12.86 5.13
CA ASP A 125 -13.40 -13.41 6.10
C ASP A 125 -12.76 -13.53 7.50
N ALA A 126 -13.48 -14.11 8.46
CA ALA A 126 -13.01 -14.23 9.84
C ALA A 126 -11.73 -15.06 10.01
N THR A 127 -11.35 -15.87 9.01
CA THR A 127 -10.17 -16.75 9.00
C THR A 127 -9.08 -16.24 8.06
N ASN A 128 -9.45 -15.79 6.86
CA ASN A 128 -8.54 -15.34 5.81
C ASN A 128 -8.68 -13.83 5.65
N LYS A 129 -7.85 -13.08 6.36
CA LYS A 129 -7.92 -11.62 6.41
C LYS A 129 -6.55 -11.00 6.56
N LEU A 130 -6.53 -9.70 6.38
CA LEU A 130 -5.43 -8.84 6.80
C LEU A 130 -5.89 -8.02 7.99
N ASP A 131 -4.93 -7.62 8.82
CA ASP A 131 -5.18 -6.71 9.92
C ASP A 131 -4.32 -5.45 9.73
N TRP A 132 -4.93 -4.27 9.92
CA TRP A 132 -4.19 -3.01 9.91
C TRP A 132 -3.85 -2.63 11.34
N VAL A 133 -2.57 -2.64 11.65
CA VAL A 133 -2.12 -2.42 13.02
C VAL A 133 -2.15 -0.94 13.39
N GLY A 134 -2.48 -0.69 14.65
CA GLY A 134 -2.57 0.64 15.22
C GLY A 134 -2.38 0.66 16.74
N GLU A 135 -2.71 1.79 17.33
CA GLU A 135 -2.59 2.06 18.76
C GLU A 135 -3.84 1.64 19.55
N SER A 136 -3.81 1.66 20.88
CA SER A 136 -5.01 1.40 21.69
C SER A 136 -5.97 2.60 21.77
N SER A 137 -5.52 3.78 21.34
CA SER A 137 -6.20 5.05 21.55
C SER A 137 -6.34 5.84 20.24
N GLN A 138 -7.32 6.74 20.22
CA GLN A 138 -7.47 7.73 19.14
C GLN A 138 -6.33 8.76 19.22
N ASP A 139 -5.99 9.34 18.07
CA ASP A 139 -5.04 10.44 17.97
C ASP A 139 -5.67 11.56 17.14
N VAL A 140 -5.85 12.73 17.73
CA VAL A 140 -6.49 13.87 17.06
C VAL A 140 -5.67 14.41 15.89
N ASN A 141 -4.35 14.21 15.91
CA ASN A 141 -3.48 14.62 14.82
C ASN A 141 -3.62 13.67 13.62
N TYR A 142 -3.81 12.38 13.93
CA TYR A 142 -3.94 11.28 12.98
C TYR A 142 -5.29 10.58 13.13
N PRO A 143 -6.42 11.26 12.86
CA PRO A 143 -7.72 10.68 13.04
C PRO A 143 -7.92 9.53 12.07
N ALA A 144 -8.44 8.42 12.59
CA ALA A 144 -8.78 7.24 11.84
C ALA A 144 -10.23 6.86 12.08
N TYR A 145 -10.84 6.17 11.13
CA TYR A 145 -12.23 5.76 11.19
C TYR A 145 -12.42 4.40 10.53
N TYR A 146 -13.52 3.73 10.89
CA TYR A 146 -13.93 2.48 10.28
C TYR A 146 -15.40 2.52 9.85
N ARG A 147 -15.77 1.66 8.88
CA ARG A 147 -17.16 1.51 8.41
C ARG A 147 -17.42 0.10 7.91
N ALA A 148 -18.54 -0.50 8.30
CA ALA A 148 -18.90 -1.85 7.87
C ALA A 148 -19.43 -1.87 6.44
N GLY A 149 -20.31 -0.92 6.08
CA GLY A 149 -20.93 -0.86 4.75
C GLY A 149 -20.15 -0.02 3.75
N ASP A 150 -20.60 -0.05 2.50
CA ASP A 150 -20.05 0.76 1.41
C ASP A 150 -20.60 2.19 1.39
N SER A 151 -21.52 2.52 2.30
CA SER A 151 -22.09 3.86 2.49
C SER A 151 -22.43 4.12 3.96
N GLY A 152 -22.74 5.37 4.28
CA GLY A 152 -23.07 5.82 5.63
C GLY A 152 -21.90 6.46 6.36
N ALA A 153 -22.18 6.99 7.56
CA ALA A 153 -21.19 7.64 8.39
C ALA A 153 -20.10 6.66 8.84
N TRP A 154 -18.87 7.16 8.89
CA TRP A 154 -17.74 6.44 9.45
C TRP A 154 -17.71 6.62 10.98
N THR A 155 -17.25 5.59 11.68
CA THR A 155 -17.11 5.62 13.15
C THR A 155 -15.65 5.86 13.53
N ALA A 156 -15.40 6.75 14.49
CA ALA A 156 -14.04 7.06 14.93
C ALA A 156 -13.32 5.82 15.48
N ASN A 157 -12.05 5.65 15.11
CA ASN A 157 -11.21 4.50 15.42
C ASN A 157 -9.93 4.92 16.15
N ASN A 158 -9.26 3.96 16.81
CA ASN A 158 -7.87 4.13 17.21
C ASN A 158 -6.96 4.46 16.03
N ALA A 159 -5.86 5.14 16.31
CA ALA A 159 -4.92 5.58 15.28
C ALA A 159 -4.25 4.38 14.59
N LEU A 160 -4.19 4.41 13.27
CA LEU A 160 -3.66 3.34 12.42
C LEU A 160 -2.26 3.68 11.91
N HIS A 161 -1.41 2.67 11.75
CA HIS A 161 -0.01 2.86 11.41
C HIS A 161 0.23 2.97 9.92
N PHE A 162 0.90 4.04 9.52
CA PHE A 162 1.26 4.25 8.12
C PHE A 162 2.49 5.14 8.00
N ARG A 163 3.09 5.13 6.81
CA ARG A 163 4.11 6.09 6.39
C ARG A 163 3.87 6.49 4.94
N VAL A 164 4.10 7.76 4.62
CA VAL A 164 3.94 8.31 3.28
C VAL A 164 5.29 8.83 2.79
N TYR A 165 5.71 8.40 1.60
CA TYR A 165 7.01 8.75 1.04
C TYR A 165 6.89 9.43 -0.33
N SER A 166 7.83 10.31 -0.65
CA SER A 166 7.94 10.93 -1.97
C SER A 166 9.37 11.23 -2.39
N GLY A 167 9.58 11.58 -3.66
CA GLY A 167 10.90 11.87 -4.22
C GLY A 167 11.70 10.62 -4.64
N ALA A 168 12.85 10.88 -5.26
CA ALA A 168 13.70 9.88 -5.92
C ALA A 168 15.08 9.74 -5.25
N SER A 169 15.11 9.54 -3.94
CA SER A 169 16.34 9.30 -3.17
C SER A 169 16.44 7.84 -2.73
N GLY A 170 17.67 7.34 -2.55
CA GLY A 170 17.93 5.99 -2.07
C GLY A 170 17.69 4.92 -3.13
N ASP A 171 17.48 3.69 -2.69
CA ASP A 171 17.35 2.52 -3.58
C ASP A 171 15.99 2.47 -4.28
N LEU A 172 15.95 1.80 -5.44
CA LEU A 172 14.70 1.54 -6.16
C LEU A 172 13.82 0.60 -5.33
N ARG A 173 12.61 1.02 -4.97
CA ARG A 173 11.67 0.18 -4.21
C ARG A 173 10.58 -0.43 -5.07
N HIS A 174 10.11 0.31 -6.07
CA HIS A 174 9.07 -0.19 -6.97
C HIS A 174 9.25 0.30 -8.40
N SER A 175 8.69 -0.46 -9.34
CA SER A 175 8.37 0.04 -10.68
C SER A 175 6.88 -0.15 -10.93
N ILE A 176 6.20 0.84 -11.52
CA ILE A 176 4.83 0.71 -12.01
C ILE A 176 4.91 0.66 -13.53
N TYR A 177 4.17 -0.24 -14.17
CA TYR A 177 4.08 -0.35 -15.63
C TYR A 177 2.62 -0.56 -16.06
N ALA A 178 2.27 -0.02 -17.22
CA ALA A 178 0.90 -0.07 -17.75
C ALA A 178 -0.17 0.45 -16.77
N GLY A 179 0.22 1.37 -15.87
CA GLY A 179 -0.65 2.09 -14.93
C GLY A 179 -1.02 1.34 -13.64
N THR A 180 -1.13 0.01 -13.69
CA THR A 180 -1.63 -0.82 -12.56
C THR A 180 -0.74 -2.01 -12.22
N GLY A 181 0.06 -2.51 -13.17
CA GLY A 181 1.07 -3.53 -12.90
C GLY A 181 2.27 -2.93 -12.20
N TYR A 182 2.94 -3.70 -11.34
CA TYR A 182 4.12 -3.22 -10.65
C TYR A 182 5.10 -4.33 -10.25
N THR A 183 6.31 -3.91 -9.90
CA THR A 183 7.25 -4.71 -9.14
C THR A 183 7.58 -4.04 -7.81
N THR A 184 7.78 -4.83 -6.76
CA THR A 184 8.40 -4.38 -5.50
C THR A 184 9.74 -5.08 -5.35
N VAL A 185 10.78 -4.34 -4.97
CA VAL A 185 12.15 -4.84 -4.79
C VAL A 185 12.50 -4.80 -3.31
N GLU A 186 12.95 -5.92 -2.77
CA GLU A 186 13.54 -6.02 -1.44
C GLU A 186 15.04 -6.29 -1.54
N TYR A 187 15.78 -5.72 -0.60
CA TYR A 187 17.23 -5.81 -0.53
C TYR A 187 17.64 -6.49 0.78
N SER A 188 18.76 -7.21 0.72
CA SER A 188 19.46 -7.73 1.89
C SER A 188 20.87 -7.16 1.88
N GLY A 189 21.09 -6.06 2.60
CA GLY A 189 22.27 -5.23 2.41
C GLY A 189 22.19 -4.52 1.05
N GLU A 190 23.25 -4.63 0.24
CA GLU A 190 23.36 -3.92 -1.05
C GLU A 190 22.84 -4.75 -2.24
N VAL A 191 22.42 -6.00 -2.02
CA VAL A 191 21.93 -6.89 -3.09
C VAL A 191 20.42 -7.08 -3.02
N ILE A 192 19.79 -7.25 -4.18
CA ILE A 192 18.37 -7.56 -4.30
C ILE A 192 18.13 -8.99 -3.78
N SER A 193 17.35 -9.14 -2.72
CA SER A 193 17.01 -10.45 -2.17
C SER A 193 15.75 -11.02 -2.80
N LYS A 194 14.78 -10.17 -3.13
CA LYS A 194 13.47 -10.61 -3.60
C LYS A 194 12.79 -9.57 -4.49
N VAL A 195 12.04 -10.04 -5.47
CA VAL A 195 11.17 -9.20 -6.31
C VAL A 195 9.76 -9.78 -6.33
N TYR A 196 8.80 -8.95 -5.94
CA TYR A 196 7.39 -9.25 -6.10
C TYR A 196 6.92 -8.66 -7.41
N ARG A 197 6.25 -9.44 -8.26
CA ARG A 197 5.73 -8.96 -9.55
C ARG A 197 4.23 -9.16 -9.61
N TYR A 198 3.52 -8.05 -9.79
CA TYR A 198 2.08 -8.06 -10.03
C TYR A 198 1.74 -7.56 -11.43
N LEU A 199 1.25 -8.46 -12.28
CA LEU A 199 0.57 -8.10 -13.53
C LEU A 199 -0.92 -8.38 -13.35
N PRO A 200 -1.77 -7.35 -13.23
CA PRO A 200 -3.21 -7.58 -13.19
C PRO A 200 -3.67 -8.20 -14.51
N PRO A 201 -4.66 -9.09 -14.49
CA PRO A 201 -5.28 -9.61 -15.70
C PRO A 201 -6.09 -8.50 -16.39
N ALA A 202 -6.37 -8.68 -17.67
CA ALA A 202 -7.10 -7.69 -18.45
C ALA A 202 -8.54 -7.44 -17.94
N ASP A 203 -9.14 -8.45 -17.27
CA ASP A 203 -10.56 -8.48 -16.93
C ASP A 203 -10.87 -8.21 -15.44
N GLY A 204 -9.89 -7.80 -14.61
CA GLY A 204 -10.11 -7.52 -13.18
C GLY A 204 -8.88 -7.71 -12.31
N PRO A 205 -8.99 -7.74 -10.98
CA PRO A 205 -7.88 -8.11 -10.09
C PRO A 205 -7.74 -9.63 -9.88
N ASP A 206 -8.79 -10.41 -10.19
CA ASP A 206 -8.81 -11.86 -10.01
C ASP A 206 -8.11 -12.57 -11.17
N GLY A 207 -7.06 -13.33 -10.85
CA GLY A 207 -6.10 -13.83 -11.84
C GLY A 207 -4.90 -12.88 -12.01
N GLY A 208 -4.06 -13.09 -13.02
CA GLY A 208 -2.84 -12.31 -13.24
C GLY A 208 -1.58 -12.95 -12.68
N ILE A 209 -0.42 -12.34 -12.99
CA ILE A 209 0.88 -12.82 -12.49
C ILE A 209 1.10 -12.21 -11.10
N ARG A 210 1.42 -13.07 -10.12
CA ARG A 210 1.57 -12.74 -8.70
C ARG A 210 2.81 -13.43 -8.15
N ASP A 211 3.94 -13.20 -8.80
CA ASP A 211 5.17 -13.97 -8.55
C ASP A 211 5.99 -13.35 -7.43
N VAL A 212 6.62 -14.21 -6.63
CA VAL A 212 7.58 -13.82 -5.59
C VAL A 212 8.94 -14.42 -5.93
N LEU A 213 9.71 -13.69 -6.72
CA LEU A 213 11.03 -14.14 -7.15
C LEU A 213 12.04 -13.97 -6.00
N THR A 214 12.69 -15.05 -5.60
CA THR A 214 13.80 -15.03 -4.63
C THR A 214 15.11 -15.25 -5.35
N TYR A 215 16.12 -14.43 -5.05
CA TYR A 215 17.39 -14.46 -5.76
C TYR A 215 18.53 -15.10 -4.96
N ASN A 216 19.33 -15.91 -5.65
CA ASN A 216 20.50 -16.58 -5.10
C ASN A 216 21.78 -15.90 -5.60
N TRP A 217 22.63 -15.47 -4.67
CA TRP A 217 23.87 -14.75 -4.95
C TRP A 217 25.11 -15.57 -4.54
N SER A 218 26.20 -15.41 -5.29
CA SER A 218 27.53 -15.90 -4.94
C SER A 218 28.50 -14.72 -4.94
N GLY A 219 28.79 -14.18 -3.75
CA GLY A 219 29.43 -12.87 -3.63
C GLY A 219 28.53 -11.79 -4.22
N GLU A 220 29.06 -10.99 -5.15
CA GLU A 220 28.33 -9.93 -5.85
C GLU A 220 27.62 -10.40 -7.12
N TYR A 221 27.68 -11.70 -7.45
CA TYR A 221 27.11 -12.24 -8.67
C TYR A 221 25.75 -12.90 -8.43
N LEU A 222 24.74 -12.47 -9.17
CA LEU A 222 23.46 -13.16 -9.25
C LEU A 222 23.64 -14.45 -10.07
N ILE A 223 23.43 -15.60 -9.43
CA ILE A 223 23.66 -16.92 -10.06
C ILE A 223 22.36 -17.66 -10.38
N GLY A 224 21.22 -17.22 -9.85
CA GLY A 224 19.92 -17.83 -10.12
C GLY A 224 18.83 -17.30 -9.19
N GLY A 225 17.71 -18.00 -9.17
CA GLY A 225 16.57 -17.70 -8.29
C GLY A 225 15.43 -18.69 -8.51
N ASP A 226 14.44 -18.61 -7.62
CA ASP A 226 13.22 -19.42 -7.62
C ASP A 226 11.98 -18.50 -7.56
N VAL A 227 10.80 -19.07 -7.83
CA VAL A 227 9.49 -18.40 -7.78
C VAL A 227 8.60 -19.08 -6.75
#